data_AF-A0A371QRM2-F1
#
_entry.id   AF-A0A371QRM2-F1
#
_cell.length_a   1.000
_cell.length_b   1.000
_cell.length_c   1.000
_cell.angle_alpha   90.00
_cell.angle_beta   90.00
_cell.angle_gamma   90.00
#
_symmetry.space_group_name_H-M   'P 1'
#
loop_
_entity.id
_entity.type
_entity.pdbx_description
1 polymer ?
#
loop_
_entity_poly.entity_id
_entity_poly.type
_entity_poly.pdbx_seq_one_letter_code
_entity_poly.pdbx_strand_id
1 'polypeptide(L)'
;MKITSLTVLLVCFLLTTNVFSQDINHPKNIEWDKAGAVNPFPDSTEFDRIYRVPPPSASNDWLLIQSAIDSAGASSGTNLVLLEEGTYLLANPLILKAGTHDNVYIKGVGPNHLMNSGLSTILKFDFSDPDKFRVPAYGGINAAIAFRGGPDVTIGKVTDFDPSNNRITISGAENNLSPGDIIRVRSNLASGCGAYPCMGQMNRIGKIISHSPLVIELEHDFSLTWEQQEVYGGLNLEVHKIDALQNVGISSLGLETTGYISDPLPDHFVCKDEPSANRSPHGHHILAFRVYNASLQDLYSYRPIAHHIYMIESFHNTISDSFFDGAIYRHGCSGGHGYGVNLWRKNTLNLVENNIFRDLRRSLVFSRGVHKNVFGYNYSREIAAQTGSSIRGDLSSRNMYDSGNLAEGNILDRILNDTYHEQTYTAYKNAYFRNSTYYNYLENEGGIENYFIGNQGEFNGNHDPLSIKADLYAFLGSETSTHENSSSGYSNPDYLLDITSLYHHGIPAFITRKDSWNQNYTWPPIGPRLHVSDPPLTQDIPARGRYCAAYNNYADSAYRCSGIPASSTGETGNSLE
;
A
#
# COMPACT_ATOMS: atom_id res chain seq x y z
N MET A 1 -45.05 -33.51 36.99
CA MET A 1 -44.29 -32.32 37.44
C MET A 1 -42.76 -32.40 37.19
N LYS A 2 -42.22 -33.40 36.46
CA LYS A 2 -40.76 -33.53 36.17
C LYS A 2 -40.33 -33.12 34.75
N ILE A 3 -41.28 -32.89 33.84
CA ILE A 3 -40.98 -32.58 32.42
C ILE A 3 -40.78 -31.07 32.20
N THR A 4 -41.41 -30.21 33.03
CA THR A 4 -41.30 -28.75 32.91
C THR A 4 -39.92 -28.20 33.29
N SER A 5 -39.18 -28.83 34.20
CA SER A 5 -37.85 -28.36 34.60
C SER A 5 -36.77 -28.62 33.54
N LEU A 6 -36.89 -29.69 32.75
CA LEU A 6 -35.89 -30.03 31.72
C LEU A 6 -36.02 -29.11 30.49
N THR A 7 -37.26 -28.75 30.12
CA THR A 7 -37.51 -27.80 29.02
C THR A 7 -37.02 -26.40 29.36
N VAL A 8 -37.19 -25.95 30.62
CA VAL A 8 -36.66 -24.65 31.06
C VAL A 8 -35.14 -24.66 31.06
N LEU A 9 -34.49 -25.76 31.47
CA LEU A 9 -33.03 -25.85 31.42
C LEU A 9 -32.48 -25.86 29.98
N LEU A 10 -33.15 -26.56 29.05
CA LEU A 10 -32.75 -26.62 27.64
C LEU A 10 -32.97 -25.27 26.93
N VAL A 11 -34.05 -24.56 27.25
CA VAL A 11 -34.32 -23.21 26.73
C VAL A 11 -33.35 -22.19 27.33
N CYS A 12 -33.02 -22.28 28.63
CA CYS A 12 -31.95 -21.46 29.20
C CYS A 12 -30.58 -21.77 28.58
N PHE A 13 -30.26 -23.04 28.32
CA PHE A 13 -29.01 -23.43 27.66
C PHE A 13 -28.94 -22.88 26.23
N LEU A 14 -30.01 -23.01 25.44
CA LEU A 14 -30.12 -22.48 24.08
C LEU A 14 -30.16 -20.94 24.02
N LEU A 15 -30.66 -20.28 25.07
CA LEU A 15 -30.60 -18.82 25.20
C LEU A 15 -29.23 -18.33 25.68
N THR A 16 -28.45 -19.13 26.41
CA THR A 16 -27.07 -18.79 26.79
C THR A 16 -26.03 -19.11 25.72
N THR A 17 -26.31 -20.01 24.76
CA THR A 17 -25.36 -20.34 23.68
C THR A 17 -25.29 -19.29 22.57
N ASN A 18 -26.14 -18.26 22.58
CA ASN A 18 -26.07 -17.13 21.65
C ASN A 18 -25.29 -15.92 22.20
N VAL A 19 -24.61 -16.05 23.35
CA VAL A 19 -24.15 -14.87 24.12
C VAL A 19 -22.82 -14.26 23.64
N PHE A 20 -22.09 -14.82 22.67
CA PHE A 20 -20.83 -14.19 22.21
C PHE A 20 -20.62 -14.16 20.69
N SER A 21 -21.70 -14.06 19.89
CA SER A 21 -21.51 -13.51 18.54
C SER A 21 -21.35 -12.00 18.69
N GLN A 22 -20.12 -11.55 18.92
CA GLN A 22 -19.81 -10.12 18.88
C GLN A 22 -20.04 -9.66 17.44
N ASP A 23 -21.15 -8.96 17.18
CA ASP A 23 -21.33 -8.24 15.93
C ASP A 23 -20.32 -7.10 15.97
N ILE A 24 -19.11 -7.40 15.48
CA ILE A 24 -18.14 -6.37 15.18
C ILE A 24 -18.82 -5.54 14.11
N ASN A 25 -19.39 -4.40 14.51
CA ASN A 25 -19.82 -3.31 13.63
C ASN A 25 -18.56 -2.70 12.96
N HIS A 26 -17.75 -3.55 12.33
CA HIS A 26 -16.79 -3.13 11.34
C HIS A 26 -17.61 -2.46 10.23
N PRO A 27 -17.02 -1.49 9.54
CA PRO A 27 -17.76 -0.71 8.57
C PRO A 27 -17.95 -1.61 7.34
N LYS A 28 -19.03 -2.41 7.36
CA LYS A 28 -19.48 -3.32 6.29
C LYS A 28 -19.71 -2.62 4.94
N ASN A 29 -19.57 -1.29 4.91
CA ASN A 29 -19.84 -0.42 3.78
C ASN A 29 -18.58 0.20 3.17
N ILE A 30 -17.37 -0.17 3.62
CA ILE A 30 -16.13 0.25 2.94
C ILE A 30 -15.82 -0.74 1.82
N GLU A 31 -15.81 -0.24 0.59
CA GLU A 31 -15.64 -1.00 -0.66
C GLU A 31 -14.20 -1.49 -0.88
N TRP A 32 -13.59 -2.14 0.12
CA TRP A 32 -12.24 -2.68 -0.02
C TRP A 32 -12.13 -3.71 -1.14
N ASP A 33 -13.19 -4.49 -1.40
CA ASP A 33 -13.29 -5.46 -2.49
C ASP A 33 -13.16 -4.84 -3.89
N LYS A 34 -13.23 -3.50 -3.99
CA LYS A 34 -12.99 -2.75 -5.23
C LYS A 34 -11.55 -2.27 -5.39
N ALA A 35 -10.70 -2.41 -4.38
CA ALA A 35 -9.32 -1.93 -4.46
C ALA A 35 -8.48 -2.74 -5.47
N GLY A 36 -7.54 -2.06 -6.13
CA GLY A 36 -6.67 -2.63 -7.15
C GLY A 36 -7.07 -2.26 -8.57
N ALA A 37 -6.20 -2.59 -9.51
CA ALA A 37 -6.47 -2.47 -10.93
C ALA A 37 -7.71 -3.28 -11.31
N VAL A 38 -8.64 -2.63 -12.01
CA VAL A 38 -9.83 -3.26 -12.58
C VAL A 38 -9.45 -4.38 -13.54
N ASN A 39 -8.36 -4.18 -14.29
CA ASN A 39 -7.74 -5.20 -15.11
C ASN A 39 -6.33 -5.47 -14.58
N PRO A 40 -6.00 -6.72 -14.19
CA PRO A 40 -4.63 -7.06 -13.84
C PRO A 40 -3.69 -6.87 -15.04
N PHE A 41 -2.37 -7.03 -14.83
CA PHE A 41 -1.42 -6.98 -15.94
C PHE A 41 -1.83 -8.00 -17.01
N PRO A 42 -2.02 -7.59 -18.29
CA PRO A 42 -2.57 -8.48 -19.30
C PRO A 42 -1.67 -9.69 -19.55
N ASP A 43 -2.30 -10.83 -19.83
CA ASP A 43 -1.57 -12.02 -20.27
C ASP A 43 -0.92 -11.76 -21.63
N SER A 44 0.16 -12.48 -21.94
CA SER A 44 0.94 -12.24 -23.17
C SER A 44 0.14 -12.37 -24.48
N THR A 45 -1.01 -13.06 -24.44
CA THR A 45 -1.93 -13.24 -25.57
C THR A 45 -2.93 -12.11 -25.74
N GLU A 46 -3.01 -11.17 -24.79
CA GLU A 46 -4.01 -10.10 -24.76
C GLU A 46 -3.49 -8.78 -25.37
N PHE A 47 -2.21 -8.74 -25.79
CA PHE A 47 -1.63 -7.57 -26.44
C PHE A 47 -1.88 -7.56 -27.94
N ASP A 48 -2.38 -6.44 -28.46
CA ASP A 48 -2.60 -6.21 -29.88
C ASP A 48 -1.28 -6.12 -30.65
N ARG A 49 -0.23 -5.56 -30.00
CA ARG A 49 1.10 -5.38 -30.59
C ARG A 49 2.20 -5.52 -29.56
N ILE A 50 3.35 -6.02 -30.02
CA ILE A 50 4.56 -6.18 -29.20
C ILE A 50 5.72 -5.43 -29.85
N TYR A 51 6.29 -4.46 -29.13
CA TYR A 51 7.46 -3.68 -29.48
C TYR A 51 8.66 -4.25 -28.74
N ARG A 52 9.48 -5.04 -29.44
CA ARG A 52 10.67 -5.66 -28.85
C ARG A 52 11.82 -4.67 -28.82
N VAL A 53 12.38 -4.45 -27.63
CA VAL A 53 13.65 -3.73 -27.45
C VAL A 53 14.76 -4.77 -27.48
N PRO A 54 15.77 -4.63 -28.35
CA PRO A 54 16.88 -5.58 -28.42
C PRO A 54 17.67 -5.60 -27.10
N PRO A 55 18.51 -6.64 -26.88
CA PRO A 55 19.41 -6.69 -25.73
C PRO A 55 20.23 -5.41 -25.59
N PRO A 56 20.61 -5.04 -24.36
CA PRO A 56 21.24 -3.76 -24.08
C PRO A 56 22.56 -3.59 -24.85
N SER A 57 22.85 -2.34 -25.18
CA SER A 57 24.14 -1.95 -25.72
C SER A 57 25.15 -1.72 -24.59
N ALA A 58 26.43 -1.56 -24.91
CA ALA A 58 27.44 -1.13 -23.93
C ALA A 58 27.30 0.36 -23.52
N SER A 59 26.21 1.03 -23.91
CA SER A 59 26.01 2.49 -23.81
C SER A 59 24.62 2.82 -23.27
N ASN A 60 24.26 4.11 -23.22
CA ASN A 60 22.95 4.58 -22.74
C ASN A 60 21.80 4.08 -23.66
N ASP A 61 20.99 3.15 -23.15
CA ASP A 61 19.88 2.49 -23.86
C ASP A 61 18.56 3.25 -23.78
N TRP A 62 18.52 4.38 -23.06
CA TRP A 62 17.30 5.16 -22.84
C TRP A 62 16.52 5.45 -24.12
N LEU A 63 17.20 5.89 -25.19
CA LEU A 63 16.52 6.29 -26.43
C LEU A 63 15.83 5.10 -27.10
N LEU A 64 16.41 3.90 -27.01
CA LEU A 64 15.84 2.68 -27.58
C LEU A 64 14.52 2.33 -26.87
N ILE A 65 14.54 2.34 -25.54
CA ILE A 65 13.37 2.01 -24.72
C ILE A 65 12.28 3.08 -24.87
N GLN A 66 12.63 4.36 -24.77
CA GLN A 66 11.66 5.45 -24.89
C GLN A 66 11.03 5.48 -26.29
N SER A 67 11.80 5.23 -27.35
CA SER A 67 11.24 5.17 -28.72
C SER A 67 10.26 4.02 -28.88
N ALA A 68 10.48 2.88 -28.22
CA ALA A 68 9.54 1.76 -28.22
C ALA A 68 8.25 2.11 -27.46
N ILE A 69 8.35 2.80 -26.32
CA ILE A 69 7.19 3.33 -25.56
C ILE A 69 6.39 4.31 -26.43
N ASP A 70 7.06 5.26 -27.07
CA ASP A 70 6.41 6.28 -27.91
C ASP A 70 5.73 5.62 -29.14
N SER A 71 6.37 4.61 -29.75
CA SER A 71 5.79 3.86 -30.86
C SER A 71 4.58 3.01 -30.44
N ALA A 72 4.63 2.45 -29.24
CA ALA A 72 3.51 1.74 -28.64
C ALA A 72 2.33 2.68 -28.39
N GLY A 73 2.59 3.84 -27.79
CA GLY A 73 1.54 4.85 -27.53
C GLY A 73 0.93 5.47 -28.78
N ALA A 74 1.69 5.56 -29.88
CA ALA A 74 1.15 5.99 -31.17
C ALA A 74 0.20 4.97 -31.82
N SER A 75 0.11 3.75 -31.29
CA SER A 75 -0.72 2.68 -31.82
C SER A 75 -2.01 2.48 -31.03
N SER A 76 -3.10 2.19 -31.74
CA SER A 76 -4.37 1.80 -31.12
C SER A 76 -4.26 0.45 -30.42
N GLY A 77 -5.09 0.25 -29.39
CA GLY A 77 -5.19 -1.02 -28.68
C GLY A 77 -4.26 -1.11 -27.48
N THR A 78 -4.13 -2.31 -26.93
CA THR A 78 -3.27 -2.64 -25.79
C THR A 78 -1.92 -3.11 -26.29
N ASN A 79 -0.86 -2.36 -25.96
CA ASN A 79 0.46 -2.54 -26.52
C ASN A 79 1.48 -2.96 -25.45
N LEU A 80 2.39 -3.87 -25.82
CA LEU A 80 3.50 -4.31 -24.97
C LEU A 80 4.84 -3.81 -25.49
N VAL A 81 5.63 -3.19 -24.63
CA VAL A 81 7.08 -3.00 -24.82
C VAL A 81 7.79 -4.13 -24.10
N LEU A 82 8.37 -5.05 -24.87
CA LEU A 82 9.06 -6.22 -24.34
C LEU A 82 10.57 -5.98 -24.36
N LEU A 83 11.17 -6.00 -23.18
CA LEU A 83 12.60 -5.88 -22.99
C LEU A 83 13.21 -7.29 -22.94
N GLU A 84 14.15 -7.56 -23.83
CA GLU A 84 14.91 -8.81 -23.81
C GLU A 84 15.83 -8.87 -22.57
N GLU A 85 16.44 -10.03 -22.33
CA GLU A 85 17.40 -10.21 -21.25
C GLU A 85 18.58 -9.23 -21.32
N GLY A 86 18.98 -8.70 -20.17
CA GLY A 86 20.19 -7.90 -20.03
C GLY A 86 20.06 -6.78 -19.01
N THR A 87 21.17 -6.09 -18.79
CA THR A 87 21.26 -4.86 -17.98
C THR A 87 21.29 -3.64 -18.90
N TYR A 88 20.21 -2.86 -18.91
CA TYR A 88 20.08 -1.63 -19.67
C TYR A 88 20.60 -0.45 -18.85
N LEU A 89 21.38 0.43 -19.47
CA LEU A 89 21.94 1.62 -18.81
C LEU A 89 21.12 2.86 -19.21
N LEU A 90 20.58 3.61 -18.24
CA LEU A 90 19.69 4.74 -18.49
C LEU A 90 20.21 6.00 -17.80
N ALA A 91 20.53 7.02 -18.60
CA ALA A 91 20.94 8.34 -18.11
C ALA A 91 19.79 9.38 -18.07
N ASN A 92 18.56 8.95 -18.38
CA ASN A 92 17.36 9.79 -18.43
C ASN A 92 16.14 8.98 -17.96
N PRO A 93 15.07 9.65 -17.52
CA PRO A 93 13.85 8.99 -17.06
C PRO A 93 13.04 8.40 -18.22
N LEU A 94 12.38 7.27 -18.00
CA LEU A 94 11.33 6.77 -18.90
C LEU A 94 10.00 7.44 -18.55
N ILE A 95 9.30 7.99 -19.55
CA ILE A 95 8.09 8.79 -19.34
C ILE A 95 6.90 8.21 -20.11
N LEU A 96 5.87 7.81 -19.38
CA LEU A 96 4.53 7.52 -19.90
C LEU A 96 3.60 8.69 -19.53
N LYS A 97 2.76 9.14 -20.46
CA LYS A 97 1.95 10.37 -20.29
C LYS A 97 0.54 10.16 -20.82
N ALA A 98 -0.45 10.68 -20.10
CA ALA A 98 -1.86 10.62 -20.48
C ALA A 98 -2.09 11.16 -21.91
N GLY A 99 -3.03 10.56 -22.62
CA GLY A 99 -3.38 10.89 -24.00
C GLY A 99 -2.35 10.48 -25.04
N THR A 100 -1.18 10.00 -24.64
CA THR A 100 -0.16 9.45 -25.55
C THR A 100 0.15 7.99 -25.27
N HIS A 101 0.25 7.59 -24.00
CA HIS A 101 0.75 6.27 -23.59
C HIS A 101 -0.29 5.45 -22.83
N ASP A 102 -1.58 5.76 -23.00
CA ASP A 102 -2.65 4.93 -22.48
C ASP A 102 -2.61 3.54 -23.13
N ASN A 103 -2.86 2.48 -22.35
CA ASN A 103 -2.79 1.09 -22.82
C ASN A 103 -1.37 0.63 -23.22
N VAL A 104 -0.32 1.22 -22.63
CA VAL A 104 1.08 0.81 -22.85
C VAL A 104 1.64 0.10 -21.62
N TYR A 105 2.11 -1.13 -21.81
CA TYR A 105 2.70 -1.97 -20.77
C TYR A 105 4.17 -2.23 -21.07
N ILE A 106 5.02 -2.31 -20.05
CA ILE A 106 6.44 -2.66 -20.16
C ILE A 106 6.65 -4.00 -19.45
N LYS A 107 7.38 -4.92 -20.09
CA LYS A 107 7.69 -6.23 -19.52
C LYS A 107 9.13 -6.62 -19.79
N GLY A 108 9.82 -7.12 -18.78
CA GLY A 108 11.10 -7.83 -18.94
C GLY A 108 10.93 -9.35 -18.99
N VAL A 109 12.04 -10.07 -18.99
CA VAL A 109 12.05 -11.55 -18.93
C VAL A 109 12.14 -12.10 -17.50
N GLY A 110 12.27 -11.23 -16.50
CA GLY A 110 12.35 -11.58 -15.08
C GLY A 110 13.20 -10.58 -14.28
N PRO A 111 12.94 -10.41 -12.97
CA PRO A 111 13.81 -9.64 -12.08
C PRO A 111 14.94 -10.54 -11.53
N ASN A 112 16.19 -10.49 -12.03
CA ASN A 112 17.28 -11.19 -11.32
C ASN A 112 17.55 -10.49 -9.99
N HIS A 113 17.51 -11.28 -8.92
CA HIS A 113 18.74 -11.64 -8.19
C HIS A 113 18.45 -12.70 -7.10
N LEU A 114 17.16 -12.99 -6.84
CA LEU A 114 16.74 -13.76 -5.66
C LEU A 114 15.68 -14.85 -5.96
N MET A 115 15.21 -15.00 -7.20
CA MET A 115 14.09 -15.88 -7.58
C MET A 115 14.47 -17.05 -8.52
N ASN A 116 15.75 -17.40 -8.65
CA ASN A 116 16.24 -18.60 -9.38
C ASN A 116 15.82 -18.71 -10.87
N SER A 117 15.30 -17.66 -11.52
CA SER A 117 14.82 -17.73 -12.92
C SER A 117 15.93 -17.86 -13.96
N GLY A 118 17.19 -17.55 -13.61
CA GLY A 118 18.34 -17.60 -14.51
C GLY A 118 18.37 -16.50 -15.59
N LEU A 119 17.20 -15.97 -15.98
CA LEU A 119 17.04 -14.84 -16.91
C LEU A 119 16.69 -13.57 -16.16
N SER A 120 17.21 -12.44 -16.66
CA SER A 120 16.85 -11.14 -16.11
C SER A 120 16.93 -9.94 -17.04
N THR A 121 15.96 -9.05 -16.88
CA THR A 121 15.97 -7.68 -17.40
C THR A 121 16.21 -6.74 -16.22
N ILE A 122 17.29 -5.94 -16.24
CA ILE A 122 17.58 -4.94 -15.21
C ILE A 122 17.70 -3.57 -15.87
N LEU A 123 16.97 -2.58 -15.36
CA LEU A 123 17.12 -1.17 -15.72
C LEU A 123 17.99 -0.48 -14.67
N LYS A 124 19.22 -0.11 -15.05
CA LYS A 124 20.14 0.66 -14.18
C LYS A 124 20.07 2.13 -14.53
N PHE A 125 19.65 2.94 -13.58
CA PHE A 125 19.51 4.38 -13.74
C PHE A 125 20.72 5.09 -13.13
N ASP A 126 21.42 5.88 -13.94
CA ASP A 126 22.58 6.66 -13.52
C ASP A 126 22.13 8.02 -12.95
N PHE A 127 21.96 8.09 -11.63
CA PHE A 127 21.60 9.29 -10.90
C PHE A 127 22.80 10.19 -10.55
N SER A 128 23.94 10.07 -11.26
CA SER A 128 25.07 11.00 -11.09
C SER A 128 24.71 12.46 -11.33
N ASP A 129 23.66 12.71 -12.14
CA ASP A 129 23.03 14.01 -12.34
C ASP A 129 21.52 13.91 -12.10
N PRO A 130 21.04 14.09 -10.86
CA PRO A 130 19.63 13.94 -10.51
C PRO A 130 18.70 14.92 -11.24
N ASP A 131 19.22 16.06 -11.71
CA ASP A 131 18.41 17.06 -12.42
C ASP A 131 17.94 16.55 -13.79
N LYS A 132 18.65 15.58 -14.40
CA LYS A 132 18.18 14.90 -15.62
C LYS A 132 16.95 14.05 -15.39
N PHE A 133 16.73 13.58 -14.17
CA PHE A 133 15.58 12.76 -13.79
C PHE A 133 14.37 13.60 -13.38
N ARG A 134 14.48 14.92 -13.44
CA ARG A 134 13.42 15.84 -13.06
C ARG A 134 12.25 15.77 -14.03
N VAL A 135 11.14 15.22 -13.56
CA VAL A 135 9.89 15.13 -14.31
C VAL A 135 9.12 16.43 -14.10
N PRO A 136 8.69 17.16 -15.14
CA PRO A 136 7.93 18.42 -15.02
C PRO A 136 6.54 18.31 -14.35
N ALA A 137 6.22 17.20 -13.71
CA ALA A 137 5.01 17.02 -12.93
C ALA A 137 5.22 17.49 -11.49
N TYR A 138 4.23 18.21 -10.95
CA TYR A 138 4.10 18.47 -9.51
C TYR A 138 5.38 19.00 -8.84
N GLY A 139 5.87 20.17 -9.28
CA GLY A 139 7.03 20.85 -8.67
C GLY A 139 8.41 20.36 -9.16
N GLY A 140 8.45 19.37 -10.05
CA GLY A 140 9.70 18.86 -10.61
C GLY A 140 10.31 17.78 -9.72
N ILE A 141 9.60 16.67 -9.56
CA ILE A 141 10.04 15.48 -8.82
C ILE A 141 10.99 14.64 -9.68
N ASN A 142 12.01 14.02 -9.08
CA ASN A 142 12.94 13.15 -9.81
C ASN A 142 12.44 11.70 -9.81
N ALA A 143 12.32 11.06 -10.97
CA ALA A 143 11.88 9.67 -11.05
C ALA A 143 12.59 8.92 -12.17
N ALA A 144 12.93 7.66 -11.94
CA ALA A 144 13.52 6.80 -12.96
C ALA A 144 12.50 6.40 -14.03
N ILE A 145 11.30 6.04 -13.59
CA ILE A 145 10.13 5.81 -14.45
C ILE A 145 8.97 6.67 -13.94
N ALA A 146 8.36 7.42 -14.85
CA ALA A 146 7.30 8.36 -14.53
C ALA A 146 6.02 8.05 -15.31
N PHE A 147 4.97 7.66 -14.60
CA PHE A 147 3.61 7.63 -15.07
C PHE A 147 2.95 8.97 -14.78
N ARG A 148 2.65 9.73 -15.83
CA ARG A 148 2.23 11.13 -15.74
C ARG A 148 0.83 11.33 -16.31
N GLY A 149 -0.14 11.47 -15.41
CA GLY A 149 -1.42 12.07 -15.75
C GLY A 149 -1.27 13.54 -16.17
N GLY A 150 -2.23 13.99 -16.97
CA GLY A 150 -2.38 15.33 -17.47
C GLY A 150 -2.98 16.32 -16.45
N PRO A 151 -3.38 17.51 -16.94
CA PRO A 151 -3.93 18.56 -16.10
C PRO A 151 -5.29 18.17 -15.51
N ASP A 152 -5.69 18.91 -14.49
CA ASP A 152 -7.01 18.87 -13.87
C ASP A 152 -7.76 20.16 -14.12
N VAL A 153 -9.08 20.07 -14.30
CA VAL A 153 -9.96 21.22 -14.54
C VAL A 153 -11.06 21.24 -13.49
N THR A 154 -11.20 22.36 -12.77
CA THR A 154 -12.31 22.57 -11.84
C THR A 154 -13.63 22.58 -12.61
N ILE A 155 -14.55 21.70 -12.24
CA ILE A 155 -15.90 21.59 -12.80
C ILE A 155 -16.88 22.44 -12.01
N GLY A 156 -16.79 22.37 -10.69
CA GLY A 156 -17.78 22.97 -9.81
C GLY A 156 -17.59 22.57 -8.36
N LYS A 157 -18.61 22.84 -7.54
CA LYS A 157 -18.63 22.50 -6.11
C LYS A 157 -19.71 21.50 -5.81
N VAL A 158 -19.42 20.53 -4.95
CA VAL A 158 -20.43 19.60 -4.42
C VAL A 158 -21.38 20.40 -3.52
N THR A 159 -22.67 20.36 -3.83
CA THR A 159 -23.73 21.02 -3.05
C THR A 159 -24.59 20.06 -2.27
N ASP A 160 -24.65 18.80 -2.71
CA ASP A 160 -25.46 17.76 -2.09
C ASP A 160 -24.88 16.37 -2.39
N PHE A 161 -25.14 15.41 -1.49
CA PHE A 161 -24.75 14.01 -1.63
C PHE A 161 -25.91 13.10 -1.19
N ASP A 162 -26.35 12.23 -2.11
CA ASP A 162 -27.32 11.17 -1.84
C ASP A 162 -26.57 9.84 -1.69
N PRO A 163 -26.32 9.37 -0.44
CA PRO A 163 -25.61 8.13 -0.20
C PRO A 163 -26.38 6.89 -0.67
N SER A 164 -27.71 6.95 -0.78
CA SER A 164 -28.52 5.79 -1.16
C SER A 164 -28.36 5.40 -2.62
N ASN A 165 -27.97 6.37 -3.47
CA ASN A 165 -27.73 6.17 -4.89
C ASN A 165 -26.30 6.52 -5.31
N ASN A 166 -25.43 6.85 -4.35
CA ASN A 166 -24.07 7.34 -4.60
C ASN A 166 -24.02 8.51 -5.61
N ARG A 167 -24.87 9.52 -5.40
CA ARG A 167 -25.01 10.67 -6.31
C ARG A 167 -24.53 11.95 -5.65
N ILE A 168 -23.81 12.77 -6.42
CA ILE A 168 -23.48 14.13 -6.00
C ILE A 168 -24.15 15.16 -6.92
N THR A 169 -24.63 16.24 -6.32
CA THR A 169 -25.09 17.44 -7.04
C THR A 169 -23.96 18.46 -7.08
N ILE A 170 -23.67 19.00 -8.26
CA ILE A 170 -22.57 19.92 -8.49
C ILE A 170 -23.13 21.28 -8.96
N SER A 171 -22.67 22.36 -8.33
CA SER A 171 -22.88 23.73 -8.80
C SER A 171 -21.72 24.15 -9.72
N GLY A 172 -21.99 24.70 -10.90
CA GLY A 172 -20.95 25.14 -11.82
C GLY A 172 -21.40 25.18 -13.28
N ALA A 173 -20.52 25.66 -14.17
CA ALA A 173 -20.74 25.62 -15.60
C ALA A 173 -20.42 24.21 -16.10
N GLU A 174 -21.45 23.53 -16.59
CA GLU A 174 -21.29 22.31 -17.37
C GLU A 174 -20.40 22.58 -18.59
N ASN A 175 -19.82 21.53 -19.16
CA ASN A 175 -19.97 21.27 -20.60
C ASN A 175 -19.16 20.07 -21.10
N ASN A 176 -18.26 19.47 -20.32
CA ASN A 176 -17.38 18.42 -20.85
C ASN A 176 -17.19 17.22 -19.90
N LEU A 177 -18.25 16.80 -19.21
CA LEU A 177 -18.26 15.52 -18.50
C LEU A 177 -18.92 14.43 -19.34
N SER A 178 -18.46 13.20 -19.19
CA SER A 178 -19.04 12.00 -19.78
C SER A 178 -18.92 10.83 -18.81
N PRO A 179 -19.81 9.82 -18.88
CA PRO A 179 -19.60 8.55 -18.19
C PRO A 179 -18.21 7.98 -18.51
N GLY A 180 -17.54 7.47 -17.49
CA GLY A 180 -16.17 6.97 -17.55
C GLY A 180 -15.09 8.02 -17.27
N ASP A 181 -15.41 9.32 -17.23
CA ASP A 181 -14.45 10.34 -16.82
C ASP A 181 -13.98 10.12 -15.39
N ILE A 182 -12.69 10.35 -15.15
CA ILE A 182 -12.11 10.32 -13.82
C ILE A 182 -12.21 11.72 -13.21
N ILE A 183 -12.72 11.76 -11.99
CA ILE A 183 -12.84 12.98 -11.21
C ILE A 183 -12.06 12.86 -9.91
N ARG A 184 -11.71 14.02 -9.36
CA ARG A 184 -11.21 14.16 -8.00
C ARG A 184 -12.06 15.17 -7.28
N VAL A 185 -12.59 14.76 -6.16
CA VAL A 185 -13.22 15.68 -5.22
C VAL A 185 -12.18 16.09 -4.19
N ARG A 186 -12.08 17.38 -3.89
CA ARG A 186 -11.13 17.87 -2.88
C ARG A 186 -11.70 19.02 -2.06
N SER A 187 -11.30 19.12 -0.80
CA SER A 187 -11.53 20.34 -0.02
C SER A 187 -10.58 21.46 -0.45
N ASN A 188 -11.07 22.69 -0.48
CA ASN A 188 -10.27 23.89 -0.74
C ASN A 188 -9.67 24.54 0.51
N LEU A 189 -9.84 23.95 1.70
CA LEU A 189 -9.25 24.53 2.90
C LEU A 189 -7.72 24.47 2.82
N ALA A 190 -7.11 25.66 2.88
CA ALA A 190 -5.65 25.83 2.96
C ALA A 190 -5.11 25.58 4.38
N SER A 191 -5.99 25.56 5.39
CA SER A 191 -5.59 25.39 6.79
C SER A 191 -5.56 23.92 7.18
N GLY A 192 -4.36 23.42 7.46
CA GLY A 192 -4.19 22.19 8.23
C GLY A 192 -3.26 21.15 7.64
N CYS A 193 -2.94 21.21 6.37
CA CYS A 193 -2.16 20.16 5.72
C CYS A 193 -0.86 20.70 5.07
N GLY A 194 -0.35 21.78 5.66
CA GLY A 194 0.51 22.74 4.96
C GLY A 194 -0.20 23.38 3.76
N ALA A 195 0.55 23.74 2.73
CA ALA A 195 0.07 24.44 1.52
C ALA A 195 -0.81 23.59 0.58
N TYR A 196 -1.38 22.47 1.03
CA TYR A 196 -1.95 21.46 0.15
C TYR A 196 -3.32 20.96 0.59
N PRO A 197 -4.29 20.83 -0.34
CA PRO A 197 -5.59 20.25 -0.04
C PRO A 197 -5.43 18.73 0.13
N CYS A 198 -5.43 18.23 1.36
CA CYS A 198 -5.31 16.79 1.64
C CYS A 198 -6.64 16.04 1.49
N MET A 199 -7.73 16.59 1.99
CA MET A 199 -9.01 15.88 2.01
C MET A 199 -9.62 15.70 0.62
N GLY A 200 -10.22 14.53 0.42
CA GLY A 200 -11.03 14.19 -0.73
C GLY A 200 -10.58 12.90 -1.40
N GLN A 201 -11.33 12.44 -2.39
CA GLN A 201 -11.09 11.15 -3.04
C GLN A 201 -11.06 11.27 -4.56
N MET A 202 -10.41 10.31 -5.19
CA MET A 202 -10.56 10.05 -6.62
C MET A 202 -11.81 9.20 -6.85
N ASN A 203 -12.48 9.38 -7.98
CA ASN A 203 -13.64 8.59 -8.37
C ASN A 203 -13.80 8.59 -9.89
N ARG A 204 -14.77 7.81 -10.39
CA ARG A 204 -15.13 7.74 -11.80
C ARG A 204 -16.62 7.99 -11.97
N ILE A 205 -17.00 8.69 -13.02
CA ILE A 205 -18.41 9.01 -13.29
C ILE A 205 -19.07 7.76 -13.88
N GLY A 206 -19.98 7.13 -13.14
CA GLY A 206 -20.78 6.02 -13.66
C GLY A 206 -21.85 6.51 -14.62
N LYS A 207 -22.55 7.60 -14.26
CA LYS A 207 -23.65 8.14 -15.06
C LYS A 207 -23.86 9.63 -14.83
N ILE A 208 -24.30 10.34 -15.88
CA ILE A 208 -24.84 11.70 -15.78
C ILE A 208 -26.37 11.61 -15.73
N ILE A 209 -26.97 12.14 -14.65
CA ILE A 209 -28.42 12.03 -14.37
C ILE A 209 -29.16 13.27 -14.89
N SER A 210 -28.65 14.45 -14.59
CA SER A 210 -29.21 15.72 -15.06
C SER A 210 -28.10 16.73 -15.26
N HIS A 211 -28.42 17.76 -16.05
CA HIS A 211 -27.49 18.80 -16.44
C HIS A 211 -27.76 20.15 -15.73
N SER A 212 -29.00 20.38 -15.27
CA SER A 212 -29.35 21.61 -14.55
C SER A 212 -30.32 21.32 -13.41
N PRO A 213 -29.82 21.12 -12.16
CA PRO A 213 -28.40 21.09 -11.78
C PRO A 213 -27.66 19.87 -12.33
N LEU A 214 -26.33 19.94 -12.38
CA LEU A 214 -25.50 18.79 -12.74
C LEU A 214 -25.56 17.76 -11.61
N VAL A 215 -26.15 16.61 -11.89
CA VAL A 215 -26.23 15.48 -10.97
C VAL A 215 -25.52 14.30 -11.61
N ILE A 216 -24.52 13.77 -10.93
CA ILE A 216 -23.77 12.60 -11.40
C ILE A 216 -23.85 11.47 -10.39
N GLU A 217 -23.92 10.26 -10.91
CA GLU A 217 -23.79 9.02 -10.17
C GLU A 217 -22.34 8.56 -10.26
N LEU A 218 -21.73 8.31 -9.10
CA LEU A 218 -20.34 7.88 -8.98
C LEU A 218 -20.26 6.36 -9.04
N GLU A 219 -19.16 5.82 -9.57
CA GLU A 219 -18.93 4.37 -9.59
C GLU A 219 -18.66 3.79 -8.20
N HIS A 220 -18.10 4.61 -7.29
CA HIS A 220 -17.70 4.18 -5.95
C HIS A 220 -18.19 5.14 -4.88
N ASP A 221 -18.50 4.59 -3.71
CA ASP A 221 -19.12 5.31 -2.60
C ASP A 221 -18.31 6.55 -2.18
N PHE A 222 -19.04 7.63 -1.88
CA PHE A 222 -18.52 8.93 -1.46
C PHE A 222 -18.77 9.24 0.03
N SER A 223 -19.43 8.32 0.76
CA SER A 223 -19.84 8.52 2.15
C SER A 223 -18.70 8.94 3.07
N LEU A 224 -17.55 8.27 3.04
CA LEU A 224 -16.44 8.59 3.94
C LEU A 224 -15.90 10.02 3.72
N THR A 225 -15.80 10.47 2.48
CA THR A 225 -15.36 11.84 2.17
C THR A 225 -16.40 12.85 2.69
N TRP A 226 -17.69 12.54 2.53
CA TRP A 226 -18.79 13.39 3.00
C TRP A 226 -18.89 13.43 4.54
N GLU A 227 -18.81 12.29 5.21
CA GLU A 227 -18.80 12.18 6.67
C GLU A 227 -17.65 13.01 7.25
N GLN A 228 -16.44 12.90 6.69
CA GLN A 228 -15.32 13.73 7.13
C GLN A 228 -15.61 15.22 6.90
N GLN A 229 -16.24 15.61 5.80
CA GLN A 229 -16.66 17.00 5.59
C GLN A 229 -17.58 17.50 6.72
N GLU A 230 -18.51 16.67 7.19
CA GLU A 230 -19.42 17.03 8.29
C GLU A 230 -18.66 17.15 9.61
N VAL A 231 -17.79 16.17 9.91
CA VAL A 231 -16.93 16.15 11.11
C VAL A 231 -16.05 17.40 11.19
N TYR A 232 -15.52 17.88 10.05
CA TYR A 232 -14.59 19.01 9.99
C TYR A 232 -15.25 20.35 9.60
N GLY A 233 -16.58 20.46 9.71
CA GLY A 233 -17.28 21.75 9.73
C GLY A 233 -17.67 22.36 8.38
N GLY A 234 -18.15 21.55 7.42
CA GLY A 234 -18.80 22.08 6.21
C GLY A 234 -17.80 22.51 5.12
N LEU A 235 -16.87 21.61 4.81
CA LEU A 235 -15.86 21.79 3.78
C LEU A 235 -16.43 22.14 2.41
N ASN A 236 -15.85 23.17 1.78
CA ASN A 236 -16.14 23.54 0.41
C ASN A 236 -15.45 22.56 -0.55
N LEU A 237 -16.14 21.46 -0.90
CA LEU A 237 -15.65 20.44 -1.80
C LEU A 237 -15.78 20.88 -3.26
N GLU A 238 -14.65 20.85 -3.98
CA GLU A 238 -14.58 21.07 -5.42
C GLU A 238 -14.46 19.74 -6.17
N VAL A 239 -15.11 19.68 -7.32
CA VAL A 239 -14.97 18.58 -8.27
C VAL A 239 -14.03 19.01 -9.40
N HIS A 240 -13.05 18.17 -9.68
CA HIS A 240 -12.06 18.35 -10.73
C HIS A 240 -12.13 17.18 -11.71
N LYS A 241 -12.22 17.43 -13.01
CA LYS A 241 -11.98 16.40 -14.03
C LYS A 241 -10.47 16.21 -14.18
N ILE A 242 -10.01 14.98 -14.25
CA ILE A 242 -8.60 14.63 -14.40
C ILE A 242 -8.38 13.92 -15.73
N ASP A 243 -7.38 14.36 -16.46
CA ASP A 243 -6.80 13.62 -17.58
C ASP A 243 -5.83 12.57 -17.04
N ALA A 244 -6.33 11.42 -16.59
CA ALA A 244 -5.48 10.38 -15.98
C ALA A 244 -4.74 9.58 -17.06
N LEU A 245 -3.54 9.09 -16.75
CA LEU A 245 -2.90 8.04 -17.54
C LEU A 245 -3.55 6.70 -17.19
N GLN A 246 -4.00 5.95 -18.20
CA GLN A 246 -4.86 4.79 -17.98
C GLN A 246 -4.26 3.49 -18.55
N ASN A 247 -4.53 2.38 -17.87
CA ASN A 247 -4.21 1.03 -18.35
C ASN A 247 -2.73 0.87 -18.70
N VAL A 248 -1.85 1.17 -17.74
CA VAL A 248 -0.40 1.04 -17.92
C VAL A 248 0.17 0.03 -16.94
N GLY A 249 1.37 -0.49 -17.20
CA GLY A 249 1.97 -1.40 -16.25
C GLY A 249 3.42 -1.72 -16.49
N ILE A 250 4.06 -2.26 -15.48
CA ILE A 250 5.43 -2.77 -15.54
C ILE A 250 5.44 -4.16 -14.89
N SER A 251 6.06 -5.12 -15.56
CA SER A 251 6.28 -6.44 -14.96
C SER A 251 7.61 -7.10 -15.28
N SER A 252 8.00 -8.02 -14.41
CA SER A 252 9.10 -8.98 -14.62
C SER A 252 10.44 -8.32 -14.94
N LEU A 253 10.85 -7.33 -14.15
CA LEU A 253 12.14 -6.65 -14.32
C LEU A 253 12.72 -6.08 -13.02
N GLY A 254 14.03 -5.86 -13.03
CA GLY A 254 14.80 -5.20 -12.00
C GLY A 254 14.93 -3.69 -12.24
N LEU A 255 14.96 -2.90 -11.17
CA LEU A 255 15.25 -1.46 -11.15
C LEU A 255 16.39 -1.21 -10.17
N GLU A 256 17.44 -0.53 -10.59
CA GLU A 256 18.62 -0.24 -9.75
C GLU A 256 19.09 1.19 -9.96
N THR A 257 19.44 1.87 -8.87
CA THR A 257 20.08 3.20 -8.91
C THR A 257 21.60 3.05 -8.86
N THR A 258 22.31 3.81 -9.71
CA THR A 258 23.77 3.91 -9.76
C THR A 258 24.21 5.38 -9.80
N GLY A 259 25.51 5.66 -9.66
CA GLY A 259 26.10 6.98 -9.94
C GLY A 259 25.89 8.08 -8.88
N TYR A 260 24.92 7.93 -7.97
CA TYR A 260 24.63 8.96 -6.97
C TYR A 260 25.62 8.99 -5.78
N ILE A 261 26.16 7.83 -5.37
CA ILE A 261 27.22 7.72 -4.35
C ILE A 261 28.22 6.63 -4.76
N SER A 262 29.50 6.81 -4.47
CA SER A 262 30.53 5.78 -4.69
C SER A 262 30.25 4.54 -3.83
N ASP A 263 30.10 3.38 -4.46
CA ASP A 263 30.02 2.08 -3.79
C ASP A 263 31.42 1.63 -3.33
N PRO A 264 31.61 1.07 -2.11
CA PRO A 264 30.60 0.77 -1.09
C PRO A 264 30.13 1.99 -0.29
N LEU A 265 28.84 2.04 0.04
CA LEU A 265 28.36 2.93 1.10
C LEU A 265 28.96 2.47 2.43
N PRO A 266 29.57 3.35 3.24
CA PRO A 266 29.86 3.03 4.62
C PRO A 266 28.57 2.57 5.30
N ASP A 267 28.63 1.47 6.07
CA ASP A 267 27.50 0.92 6.85
C ASP A 267 26.87 1.94 7.83
N HIS A 268 27.53 3.09 8.00
CA HIS A 268 27.09 4.21 8.81
C HIS A 268 27.07 5.51 8.00
N PHE A 269 26.21 5.60 6.98
CA PHE A 269 25.90 6.92 6.41
C PHE A 269 25.13 7.72 7.46
N VAL A 270 25.87 8.56 8.19
CA VAL A 270 25.33 9.40 9.27
C VAL A 270 24.55 10.54 8.64
N CYS A 271 23.44 10.92 9.29
CA CYS A 271 22.60 12.09 8.99
C CYS A 271 23.27 13.36 8.46
N LYS A 272 24.55 13.57 8.77
CA LYS A 272 25.32 14.76 8.44
C LYS A 272 25.63 14.88 6.94
N ASP A 273 25.57 13.76 6.22
CA ASP A 273 25.88 13.70 4.78
C ASP A 273 24.62 13.76 3.90
N GLU A 274 23.43 13.82 4.51
CA GLU A 274 22.22 14.20 3.77
C GLU A 274 22.31 15.69 3.40
N PRO A 275 22.16 16.05 2.12
CA PRO A 275 21.92 17.44 1.75
C PRO A 275 20.71 17.93 2.57
N SER A 276 20.75 19.15 3.09
CA SER A 276 19.62 19.73 3.82
C SER A 276 18.31 19.50 3.05
N ALA A 277 17.20 19.28 3.76
CA ALA A 277 15.92 18.81 3.19
C ALA A 277 15.39 19.58 1.95
N ASN A 278 15.91 20.78 1.67
CA ASN A 278 15.59 21.57 0.47
C ASN A 278 16.49 21.28 -0.76
N ARG A 279 17.46 20.37 -0.66
CA ARG A 279 18.42 20.02 -1.72
C ARG A 279 18.62 18.51 -1.90
N SER A 280 18.01 17.66 -1.07
CA SER A 280 18.10 16.21 -1.29
C SER A 280 17.27 15.86 -2.53
N PRO A 281 17.88 15.33 -3.60
CA PRO A 281 17.12 14.90 -4.77
C PRO A 281 16.23 13.74 -4.36
N HIS A 282 14.91 13.95 -4.37
CA HIS A 282 13.95 12.88 -4.19
C HIS A 282 13.94 12.02 -5.47
N GLY A 283 14.87 11.08 -5.59
CA GLY A 283 14.93 10.12 -6.69
C GLY A 283 14.05 8.90 -6.40
N HIS A 284 12.91 8.80 -7.06
CA HIS A 284 12.02 7.64 -6.97
C HIS A 284 12.33 6.65 -8.10
N HIS A 285 12.19 5.35 -7.87
CA HIS A 285 12.21 4.41 -9.00
C HIS A 285 10.95 4.55 -9.85
N ILE A 286 9.77 4.52 -9.24
CA ILE A 286 8.50 4.73 -9.94
C ILE A 286 7.75 5.91 -9.31
N LEU A 287 7.41 6.91 -10.13
CA LEU A 287 6.45 7.95 -9.80
C LEU A 287 5.15 7.69 -10.57
N ALA A 288 4.04 7.51 -9.84
CA ALA A 288 2.70 7.42 -10.41
C ALA A 288 1.87 8.62 -9.99
N PHE A 289 1.69 9.59 -10.88
CA PHE A 289 0.91 10.79 -10.64
C PHE A 289 -0.35 10.78 -11.50
N ARG A 290 -1.55 10.75 -10.89
CA ARG A 290 -2.84 10.73 -11.59
C ARG A 290 -2.95 9.58 -12.58
N VAL A 291 -2.74 8.38 -12.06
CA VAL A 291 -2.78 7.13 -12.82
C VAL A 291 -4.02 6.35 -12.44
N TYR A 292 -4.66 5.75 -13.43
CA TYR A 292 -5.80 4.86 -13.25
C TYR A 292 -5.55 3.50 -13.87
N ASN A 293 -5.95 2.45 -13.16
CA ASN A 293 -5.88 1.08 -13.66
C ASN A 293 -4.45 0.63 -14.03
N ALA A 294 -3.44 0.98 -13.23
CA ALA A 294 -2.08 0.52 -13.44
C ALA A 294 -1.73 -0.75 -12.67
N SER A 295 -0.92 -1.61 -13.30
CA SER A 295 -0.41 -2.85 -12.71
C SER A 295 1.11 -2.85 -12.64
N LEU A 296 1.65 -2.86 -11.42
CA LEU A 296 3.08 -2.95 -11.11
C LEU A 296 3.31 -4.29 -10.41
N GLN A 297 3.92 -5.26 -11.09
CA GLN A 297 4.01 -6.62 -10.55
C GLN A 297 5.33 -7.30 -10.85
N ASP A 298 5.76 -8.24 -10.00
CA ASP A 298 6.98 -9.03 -10.23
C ASP A 298 8.21 -8.13 -10.49
N LEU A 299 8.39 -7.13 -9.63
CA LEU A 299 9.49 -6.18 -9.71
C LEU A 299 10.56 -6.51 -8.66
N TYR A 300 11.84 -6.36 -9.01
CA TYR A 300 12.91 -6.22 -8.02
C TYR A 300 13.43 -4.79 -8.06
N SER A 301 13.27 -4.05 -6.99
CA SER A 301 13.69 -2.66 -6.94
C SER A 301 14.75 -2.50 -5.86
N TYR A 302 15.95 -2.09 -6.25
CA TYR A 302 17.11 -2.03 -5.38
C TYR A 302 17.63 -0.61 -5.20
N ARG A 303 17.64 -0.14 -3.95
CA ARG A 303 18.28 1.11 -3.50
C ARG A 303 17.91 2.38 -4.28
N PRO A 304 16.63 2.76 -4.42
CA PRO A 304 16.28 4.12 -4.84
C PRO A 304 16.84 5.17 -3.85
N ILE A 305 16.89 6.43 -4.28
CA ILE A 305 17.28 7.53 -3.40
C ILE A 305 16.21 7.78 -2.33
N ALA A 306 14.93 7.87 -2.75
CA ALA A 306 13.83 8.24 -1.87
C ALA A 306 12.79 7.12 -1.71
N HIS A 307 12.16 6.68 -2.80
CA HIS A 307 11.07 5.70 -2.74
C HIS A 307 11.19 4.66 -3.85
N HIS A 308 10.78 3.42 -3.58
CA HIS A 308 10.62 2.43 -4.65
C HIS A 308 9.41 2.80 -5.52
N ILE A 309 8.26 3.04 -4.88
CA ILE A 309 7.05 3.51 -5.56
C ILE A 309 6.48 4.70 -4.80
N TYR A 310 6.33 5.82 -5.51
CA TYR A 310 5.69 7.01 -5.00
C TYR A 310 4.44 7.31 -5.83
N MET A 311 3.27 7.19 -5.21
CA MET A 311 1.98 7.32 -5.88
C MET A 311 1.23 8.53 -5.36
N ILE A 312 0.68 9.33 -6.27
CA ILE A 312 0.03 10.60 -5.98
C ILE A 312 -1.26 10.73 -6.77
N GLU A 313 -2.37 11.01 -6.08
CA GLU A 313 -3.69 11.26 -6.68
C GLU A 313 -4.09 10.18 -7.71
N SER A 314 -3.84 8.90 -7.40
CA SER A 314 -4.04 7.78 -8.31
C SER A 314 -5.10 6.80 -7.79
N PHE A 315 -5.76 6.09 -8.70
CA PHE A 315 -7.00 5.37 -8.44
C PHE A 315 -7.01 3.98 -9.09
N HIS A 316 -7.45 2.92 -8.41
CA HIS A 316 -7.44 1.55 -8.94
C HIS A 316 -6.08 1.10 -9.48
N ASN A 317 -5.03 1.08 -8.67
CA ASN A 317 -3.74 0.54 -9.10
C ASN A 317 -3.35 -0.64 -8.23
N THR A 318 -2.67 -1.63 -8.82
CA THR A 318 -2.15 -2.81 -8.13
C THR A 318 -0.63 -2.79 -8.10
N ILE A 319 -0.07 -3.02 -6.91
CA ILE A 319 1.35 -3.27 -6.67
C ILE A 319 1.46 -4.66 -6.04
N SER A 320 2.02 -5.64 -6.76
CA SER A 320 2.00 -7.02 -6.27
C SER A 320 3.23 -7.85 -6.61
N ASP A 321 3.39 -8.98 -5.90
CA ASP A 321 4.40 -10.00 -6.17
C ASP A 321 5.84 -9.45 -6.30
N SER A 322 6.15 -8.30 -5.68
CA SER A 322 7.40 -7.56 -5.88
C SER A 322 8.32 -7.62 -4.65
N PHE A 323 9.61 -7.32 -4.85
CA PHE A 323 10.63 -7.20 -3.82
C PHE A 323 11.30 -5.83 -3.88
N PHE A 324 11.06 -5.03 -2.83
CA PHE A 324 11.68 -3.74 -2.56
C PHE A 324 12.82 -3.88 -1.54
N ASP A 325 14.05 -3.66 -1.99
CA ASP A 325 15.25 -3.97 -1.23
C ASP A 325 16.17 -2.75 -1.06
N GLY A 326 16.24 -2.25 0.18
CA GLY A 326 17.13 -1.18 0.60
C GLY A 326 16.80 0.18 -0.02
N ALA A 327 17.35 1.24 0.57
CA ALA A 327 17.37 2.57 -0.01
C ALA A 327 18.71 3.24 0.27
N ILE A 328 19.11 4.21 -0.56
CA ILE A 328 20.34 4.95 -0.35
C ILE A 328 20.30 5.69 1.00
N TYR A 329 19.19 6.36 1.30
CA TYR A 329 18.96 7.07 2.56
C TYR A 329 17.99 6.31 3.49
N ARG A 330 18.28 5.04 3.76
CA ARG A 330 17.43 4.16 4.59
C ARG A 330 17.38 4.50 6.09
N HIS A 331 18.43 5.11 6.63
CA HIS A 331 18.42 5.65 8.00
C HIS A 331 17.90 7.09 8.08
N GLY A 332 17.37 7.60 6.95
CA GLY A 332 17.39 9.02 6.64
C GLY A 332 16.85 9.95 7.73
N CYS A 333 17.57 11.04 7.92
CA CYS A 333 17.41 11.92 9.08
C CYS A 333 16.47 13.08 8.77
N SER A 334 16.38 13.45 7.50
CA SER A 334 15.26 14.17 6.92
C SER A 334 14.08 13.22 6.63
N GLY A 335 12.84 13.68 6.80
CA GLY A 335 11.64 12.93 6.37
C GLY A 335 11.66 12.63 4.86
N GLY A 336 10.88 11.64 4.41
CA GLY A 336 10.59 11.46 2.97
C GLY A 336 11.60 10.64 2.16
N HIS A 337 12.44 9.84 2.81
CA HIS A 337 13.40 8.93 2.16
C HIS A 337 13.33 7.53 2.78
N GLY A 338 13.77 6.53 2.01
CA GLY A 338 13.86 5.14 2.44
C GLY A 338 12.53 4.42 2.49
N TYR A 339 11.58 4.77 1.61
CA TYR A 339 10.24 4.18 1.65
C TYR A 339 10.02 3.16 0.53
N GLY A 340 9.31 2.08 0.86
CA GLY A 340 8.89 1.08 -0.13
C GLY A 340 7.81 1.65 -1.04
N VAL A 341 6.56 1.45 -0.64
CA VAL A 341 5.39 2.05 -1.30
C VAL A 341 4.87 3.20 -0.46
N ASN A 342 4.80 4.39 -1.05
CA ASN A 342 4.20 5.57 -0.43
C ASN A 342 3.00 6.02 -1.26
N LEU A 343 1.80 5.80 -0.71
CA LEU A 343 0.57 6.38 -1.19
C LEU A 343 0.43 7.76 -0.57
N TRP A 344 0.53 8.79 -1.40
CA TRP A 344 0.48 10.18 -0.98
C TRP A 344 -0.65 10.93 -1.64
N ARG A 345 -1.55 11.54 -0.86
CA ARG A 345 -2.66 12.37 -1.35
C ARG A 345 -3.68 11.69 -2.23
N LYS A 346 -4.88 11.48 -1.67
CA LYS A 346 -6.09 11.13 -2.44
C LYS A 346 -5.90 9.89 -3.29
N ASN A 347 -4.95 9.04 -2.95
CA ASN A 347 -4.89 7.72 -3.55
C ASN A 347 -6.10 6.96 -3.05
N THR A 348 -6.87 6.41 -3.99
CA THR A 348 -8.14 5.77 -3.69
C THR A 348 -8.21 4.38 -4.30
N LEU A 349 -8.75 3.39 -3.57
CA LEU A 349 -8.95 2.02 -4.08
C LEU A 349 -7.69 1.40 -4.73
N ASN A 350 -6.49 1.62 -4.18
CA ASN A 350 -5.28 0.94 -4.63
C ASN A 350 -5.01 -0.31 -3.79
N LEU A 351 -4.39 -1.31 -4.40
CA LEU A 351 -4.01 -2.57 -3.79
C LEU A 351 -2.47 -2.68 -3.75
N VAL A 352 -1.92 -2.92 -2.56
CA VAL A 352 -0.52 -3.25 -2.35
C VAL A 352 -0.46 -4.60 -1.68
N GLU A 353 -0.18 -5.66 -2.43
CA GLU A 353 -0.40 -7.02 -1.97
C GLU A 353 0.74 -8.01 -2.25
N ASN A 354 1.02 -8.89 -1.30
CA ASN A 354 1.98 -9.97 -1.47
C ASN A 354 3.37 -9.47 -1.91
N ASN A 355 3.84 -8.36 -1.35
CA ASN A 355 5.17 -7.82 -1.62
C ASN A 355 6.15 -8.09 -0.47
N ILE A 356 7.44 -8.02 -0.77
CA ILE A 356 8.55 -8.14 0.17
C ILE A 356 9.24 -6.79 0.30
N PHE A 357 9.51 -6.38 1.53
CA PHE A 357 10.23 -5.16 1.88
C PHE A 357 11.38 -5.48 2.83
N ARG A 358 12.59 -5.00 2.52
CA ARG A 358 13.78 -5.22 3.36
C ARG A 358 14.63 -3.96 3.47
N ASP A 359 15.17 -3.70 4.67
CA ASP A 359 16.18 -2.66 4.90
C ASP A 359 15.70 -1.25 4.51
N LEU A 360 14.43 -0.99 4.82
CA LEU A 360 13.75 0.28 4.54
C LEU A 360 13.52 1.07 5.83
N ARG A 361 13.31 2.38 5.69
CA ARG A 361 12.88 3.24 6.80
C ARG A 361 11.40 3.05 7.13
N ARG A 362 10.57 2.89 6.10
CA ARG A 362 9.13 2.63 6.16
C ARG A 362 8.76 1.81 4.92
N SER A 363 8.17 0.64 5.07
CA SER A 363 7.83 -0.21 3.93
C SER A 363 6.56 0.23 3.23
N LEU A 364 5.54 0.59 4.02
CA LEU A 364 4.22 0.98 3.56
C LEU A 364 3.86 2.31 4.21
N VAL A 365 3.66 3.35 3.42
CA VAL A 365 3.26 4.66 3.93
C VAL A 365 2.00 5.10 3.24
N PHE A 366 1.05 5.61 4.01
CA PHE A 366 -0.06 6.36 3.46
C PHE A 366 -0.31 7.64 4.25
N SER A 367 -0.61 8.72 3.53
CA SER A 367 -0.92 10.01 4.15
C SER A 367 -1.56 11.00 3.20
N ARG A 368 -2.20 12.02 3.79
CA ARG A 368 -2.77 13.21 3.15
C ARG A 368 -4.07 12.96 2.41
N GLY A 369 -5.00 12.27 3.05
CA GLY A 369 -6.33 11.97 2.53
C GLY A 369 -6.26 10.80 1.59
N VAL A 370 -5.56 9.74 1.98
CA VAL A 370 -5.54 8.47 1.25
C VAL A 370 -6.74 7.64 1.71
N HIS A 371 -7.50 7.08 0.77
CA HIS A 371 -8.84 6.54 1.03
C HIS A 371 -9.06 5.12 0.49
N LYS A 372 -9.65 4.22 1.27
CA LYS A 372 -10.13 2.92 0.75
C LYS A 372 -9.06 2.03 0.09
N ASN A 373 -7.78 2.21 0.42
CA ASN A 373 -6.71 1.37 -0.13
C ASN A 373 -6.54 0.10 0.71
N VAL A 374 -6.02 -0.95 0.08
CA VAL A 374 -5.76 -2.24 0.72
C VAL A 374 -4.26 -2.52 0.69
N PHE A 375 -3.71 -2.83 1.87
CA PHE A 375 -2.36 -3.32 2.08
C PHE A 375 -2.46 -4.76 2.59
N GLY A 376 -2.37 -5.73 1.69
CA GLY A 376 -2.66 -7.14 1.97
C GLY A 376 -1.42 -8.03 1.95
N TYR A 377 -1.23 -8.90 2.94
CA TYR A 377 -0.29 -10.03 2.84
C TYR A 377 1.15 -9.63 2.46
N ASN A 378 1.60 -8.45 2.86
CA ASN A 378 2.97 -8.00 2.63
C ASN A 378 3.89 -8.48 3.75
N TYR A 379 5.15 -8.69 3.40
CA TYR A 379 6.23 -9.04 4.33
C TYR A 379 7.23 -7.89 4.44
N SER A 380 7.46 -7.38 5.65
CA SER A 380 8.51 -6.39 5.93
C SER A 380 9.42 -6.85 7.04
N ARG A 381 10.74 -6.66 6.86
CA ARG A 381 11.75 -7.06 7.84
C ARG A 381 12.97 -6.14 7.78
N GLU A 382 13.71 -6.07 8.88
CA GLU A 382 14.97 -5.34 8.97
C GLU A 382 14.77 -3.83 8.77
N ILE A 383 13.80 -3.22 9.47
CA ILE A 383 13.64 -1.77 9.40
C ILE A 383 14.95 -1.06 9.76
N ALA A 384 15.43 -0.16 8.90
CA ALA A 384 16.76 0.47 9.03
C ALA A 384 16.79 1.52 10.16
N ALA A 385 15.67 2.19 10.44
CA ALA A 385 15.60 3.31 11.38
C ALA A 385 15.38 2.87 12.85
N GLN A 386 16.28 2.03 13.37
CA GLN A 386 16.21 1.52 14.75
C GLN A 386 16.99 2.36 15.78
N THR A 387 17.81 3.32 15.34
CA THR A 387 18.69 4.07 16.24
C THR A 387 18.09 5.44 16.62
N GLY A 388 17.78 5.63 17.90
CA GLY A 388 17.30 6.91 18.48
C GLY A 388 15.92 6.83 19.17
N SER A 389 15.45 7.96 19.71
CA SER A 389 14.23 8.07 20.52
C SER A 389 12.90 8.03 19.74
N SER A 390 12.92 7.74 18.42
CA SER A 390 11.69 7.64 17.60
C SER A 390 11.61 6.25 16.98
N ILE A 391 10.90 5.35 17.64
CA ILE A 391 10.47 4.06 17.08
C ILE A 391 9.66 4.37 15.82
N ARG A 392 10.05 3.81 14.67
CA ARG A 392 9.32 3.93 13.40
C ARG A 392 8.64 2.60 13.08
N GLY A 393 7.43 2.67 12.54
CA GLY A 393 6.67 1.52 12.03
C GLY A 393 6.89 1.25 10.54
N ASP A 394 6.90 -0.01 10.10
CA ASP A 394 6.99 -0.37 8.68
C ASP A 394 5.79 0.12 7.90
N LEU A 395 4.60 -0.16 8.45
CA LEU A 395 3.34 0.36 7.96
C LEU A 395 3.00 1.58 8.78
N SER A 396 2.87 2.71 8.09
CA SER A 396 2.66 3.99 8.74
C SER A 396 1.61 4.86 8.06
N SER A 397 0.60 5.21 8.85
CA SER A 397 -0.29 6.32 8.59
C SER A 397 0.29 7.57 9.26
N ARG A 398 0.17 8.73 8.61
CA ARG A 398 0.60 10.03 9.19
C ARG A 398 -0.56 10.89 9.66
N ASN A 399 -1.74 10.31 9.82
CA ASN A 399 -2.94 10.97 10.34
C ASN A 399 -3.31 12.28 9.61
N MET A 400 -3.24 12.31 8.28
CA MET A 400 -3.58 13.54 7.53
C MET A 400 -4.88 13.34 6.75
N TYR A 401 -5.98 13.03 7.47
CA TYR A 401 -7.33 12.72 6.93
C TYR A 401 -7.46 11.40 6.17
N ASP A 402 -6.53 10.48 6.37
CA ASP A 402 -6.55 9.16 5.72
C ASP A 402 -7.73 8.34 6.25
N SER A 403 -8.57 7.79 5.38
CA SER A 403 -9.75 7.07 5.86
C SER A 403 -10.12 5.80 5.14
N GLY A 404 -10.66 4.86 5.92
CA GLY A 404 -11.14 3.60 5.39
C GLY A 404 -10.06 2.79 4.70
N ASN A 405 -8.78 2.90 5.03
CA ASN A 405 -7.76 2.01 4.48
C ASN A 405 -7.74 0.69 5.27
N LEU A 406 -7.43 -0.42 4.59
CA LEU A 406 -7.32 -1.75 5.18
C LEU A 406 -5.86 -2.20 5.14
N ALA A 407 -5.32 -2.59 6.28
CA ALA A 407 -4.11 -3.39 6.37
C ALA A 407 -4.50 -4.78 6.84
N GLU A 408 -4.37 -5.80 5.99
CA GLU A 408 -4.71 -7.18 6.37
C GLU A 408 -3.64 -8.21 6.07
N GLY A 409 -3.52 -9.21 6.95
CA GLY A 409 -2.67 -10.38 6.70
C GLY A 409 -1.18 -10.08 6.56
N ASN A 410 -0.71 -8.88 6.91
CA ASN A 410 0.70 -8.51 6.74
C ASN A 410 1.55 -9.11 7.88
N ILE A 411 2.82 -9.40 7.59
CA ILE A 411 3.84 -9.69 8.60
C ILE A 411 4.88 -8.57 8.54
N LEU A 412 4.96 -7.77 9.59
CA LEU A 412 5.74 -6.53 9.64
C LEU A 412 6.62 -6.50 10.89
N ASP A 413 7.62 -5.61 10.97
CA ASP A 413 8.31 -5.39 12.24
C ASP A 413 7.37 -4.64 13.22
N ARG A 414 6.68 -3.59 12.76
CA ARG A 414 5.83 -2.68 13.54
C ARG A 414 4.74 -2.01 12.68
N ILE A 415 3.58 -1.72 13.26
CA ILE A 415 2.53 -0.86 12.67
C ILE A 415 2.37 0.39 13.52
N LEU A 416 2.39 1.56 12.88
CA LEU A 416 2.34 2.85 13.56
C LEU A 416 1.44 3.85 12.82
N ASN A 417 0.30 4.18 13.41
CA ASN A 417 -0.41 5.40 13.04
C ASN A 417 0.16 6.56 13.86
N ASP A 418 1.02 7.41 13.25
CA ASP A 418 1.72 8.50 13.96
C ASP A 418 1.09 9.87 13.73
N THR A 419 1.19 10.72 14.74
CA THR A 419 0.75 12.13 14.71
C THR A 419 1.90 13.10 14.43
N TYR A 420 3.06 12.59 13.99
CA TYR A 420 4.31 13.34 13.90
C TYR A 420 4.19 14.63 13.08
N HIS A 421 3.38 14.61 12.03
CA HIS A 421 3.29 15.72 11.09
C HIS A 421 2.21 16.76 11.40
N GLU A 422 1.16 16.44 12.16
CA GLU A 422 0.12 17.37 12.64
C GLU A 422 -0.84 16.63 13.58
N GLN A 423 -0.97 17.05 14.85
CA GLN A 423 -1.82 16.39 15.86
C GLN A 423 -3.33 16.64 15.69
N THR A 424 -3.72 17.57 14.83
CA THR A 424 -5.12 18.04 14.70
C THR A 424 -5.94 17.30 13.66
N TYR A 425 -5.32 16.44 12.86
CA TYR A 425 -5.97 15.68 11.80
C TYR A 425 -5.84 14.21 12.14
N THR A 426 -6.89 13.45 11.87
CA THR A 426 -7.01 12.09 12.40
C THR A 426 -7.28 11.12 11.27
N ALA A 427 -6.53 10.01 11.26
CA ALA A 427 -6.88 8.88 10.42
C ALA A 427 -8.25 8.35 10.88
N TYR A 428 -9.16 8.06 9.94
CA TYR A 428 -10.56 7.79 10.26
C TYR A 428 -11.01 6.43 9.71
N LYS A 429 -11.60 5.56 10.54
CA LYS A 429 -12.16 4.26 10.10
C LYS A 429 -11.20 3.34 9.33
N ASN A 430 -9.89 3.42 9.56
CA ASN A 430 -8.95 2.46 8.99
C ASN A 430 -9.04 1.14 9.75
N ALA A 431 -8.84 0.01 9.06
CA ALA A 431 -8.87 -1.32 9.66
C ALA A 431 -7.52 -2.01 9.58
N TYR A 432 -7.13 -2.63 10.68
CA TYR A 432 -5.95 -3.48 10.82
C TYR A 432 -6.45 -4.87 11.20
N PHE A 433 -6.40 -5.81 10.25
CA PHE A 433 -7.05 -7.10 10.35
C PHE A 433 -6.06 -8.26 10.17
N ARG A 434 -5.93 -9.16 11.16
CA ARG A 434 -5.06 -10.35 11.06
C ARG A 434 -3.61 -10.06 10.63
N ASN A 435 -3.02 -8.95 11.08
CA ASN A 435 -1.59 -8.66 10.87
C ASN A 435 -0.75 -9.32 11.97
N SER A 436 0.51 -9.63 11.68
CA SER A 436 1.50 -10.08 12.67
C SER A 436 2.66 -9.10 12.73
N THR A 437 3.12 -8.78 13.95
CA THR A 437 4.27 -7.89 14.18
C THR A 437 5.38 -8.59 14.93
N TYR A 438 6.62 -8.47 14.47
CA TYR A 438 7.75 -9.13 15.12
C TYR A 438 8.18 -8.51 16.44
N TYR A 439 8.05 -7.19 16.57
CA TYR A 439 8.40 -6.48 17.82
C TYR A 439 7.20 -6.28 18.74
N ASN A 440 6.09 -7.01 18.52
CA ASN A 440 4.85 -6.83 19.24
C ASN A 440 4.46 -5.34 19.31
N TYR A 441 4.40 -4.64 18.17
CA TYR A 441 4.19 -3.20 18.18
C TYR A 441 3.10 -2.79 17.20
N LEU A 442 1.94 -2.48 17.75
CA LEU A 442 0.81 -1.84 17.08
C LEU A 442 0.51 -0.53 17.82
N GLU A 443 0.49 0.59 17.12
CA GLU A 443 0.19 1.89 17.74
C GLU A 443 -0.86 2.68 16.94
N ASN A 444 -1.78 3.29 17.69
CA ASN A 444 -2.77 4.24 17.17
C ASN A 444 -2.65 5.59 17.88
N GLU A 445 -1.75 6.46 17.43
CA GLU A 445 -1.76 7.85 17.87
C GLU A 445 -2.83 8.61 17.09
N GLY A 446 -3.78 9.25 17.78
CA GLY A 446 -4.68 10.25 17.18
C GLY A 446 -5.68 9.76 16.13
N GLY A 447 -5.73 8.47 15.77
CA GLY A 447 -6.75 7.95 14.86
C GLY A 447 -8.13 7.82 15.51
N ILE A 448 -9.20 8.10 14.75
CA ILE A 448 -10.60 8.03 15.20
C ILE A 448 -11.29 6.84 14.54
N GLU A 449 -11.99 6.04 15.35
CA GLU A 449 -12.75 4.86 14.89
C GLU A 449 -11.90 3.87 14.08
N ASN A 450 -10.59 3.80 14.34
CA ASN A 450 -9.76 2.77 13.71
C ASN A 450 -10.06 1.39 14.33
N TYR A 451 -10.08 0.37 13.49
CA TYR A 451 -10.43 -1.00 13.86
C TYR A 451 -9.19 -1.88 13.95
N PHE A 452 -9.01 -2.61 15.05
CA PHE A 452 -7.93 -3.58 15.22
C PHE A 452 -8.53 -4.93 15.57
N ILE A 453 -8.42 -5.92 14.68
CA ILE A 453 -9.17 -7.18 14.78
C ILE A 453 -8.25 -8.36 14.41
N GLY A 454 -8.09 -9.32 15.33
CA GLY A 454 -7.39 -10.58 15.07
C GLY A 454 -5.88 -10.45 14.82
N ASN A 455 -5.26 -9.32 15.16
CA ASN A 455 -3.82 -9.10 14.97
C ASN A 455 -2.98 -9.84 16.03
N GLN A 456 -1.76 -10.20 15.66
CA GLN A 456 -0.71 -10.71 16.54
C GLN A 456 0.31 -9.60 16.83
N GLY A 457 0.24 -9.05 18.04
CA GLY A 457 1.17 -8.04 18.56
C GLY A 457 0.64 -7.37 19.81
N GLU A 458 1.51 -6.70 20.55
CA GLU A 458 1.10 -5.84 21.67
C GLU A 458 0.70 -4.47 21.12
N PHE A 459 -0.31 -3.89 21.74
CA PHE A 459 -0.79 -2.57 21.37
C PHE A 459 -0.29 -1.52 22.35
N ASN A 460 0.49 -0.60 21.81
CA ASN A 460 1.05 0.52 22.52
C ASN A 460 0.30 1.77 22.07
N GLY A 461 -0.66 2.24 22.86
CA GLY A 461 -1.40 3.46 22.58
C GLY A 461 -2.16 3.94 23.81
N ASN A 462 -2.38 5.25 23.91
CA ASN A 462 -3.33 5.78 24.88
C ASN A 462 -4.71 5.19 24.57
N HIS A 463 -5.20 4.33 25.46
CA HIS A 463 -6.53 3.74 25.39
C HIS A 463 -7.61 4.80 25.63
N ASP A 464 -7.80 5.74 24.70
CA ASP A 464 -9.05 6.47 24.65
C ASP A 464 -10.10 5.52 24.04
N PRO A 465 -11.05 5.00 24.82
CA PRO A 465 -12.06 4.05 24.34
C PRO A 465 -12.97 4.62 23.23
N LEU A 466 -12.92 5.94 22.97
CA LEU A 466 -13.60 6.56 21.84
C LEU A 466 -12.80 6.47 20.53
N SER A 467 -11.47 6.29 20.60
CA SER A 467 -10.55 6.32 19.45
C SER A 467 -10.31 4.96 18.79
N ILE A 468 -10.47 3.87 19.55
CA ILE A 468 -10.14 2.50 19.12
C ILE A 468 -11.39 1.64 19.17
N LYS A 469 -11.71 0.99 18.04
CA LYS A 469 -12.66 -0.13 17.98
C LYS A 469 -11.86 -1.43 17.90
N ALA A 470 -11.46 -1.90 19.07
CA ALA A 470 -10.80 -3.19 19.22
C ALA A 470 -11.83 -4.26 19.55
N ASP A 471 -11.68 -5.43 18.95
CA ASP A 471 -12.41 -6.61 19.39
C ASP A 471 -11.70 -7.31 20.57
N LEU A 472 -12.36 -8.30 21.20
CA LEU A 472 -11.79 -9.19 22.22
C LEU A 472 -10.48 -9.86 21.78
N TYR A 473 -10.26 -9.94 20.46
CA TYR A 473 -9.13 -10.57 19.79
C TYR A 473 -8.11 -9.57 19.22
N ALA A 474 -8.20 -8.29 19.57
CA ALA A 474 -7.36 -7.24 19.00
C ALA A 474 -5.90 -7.28 19.48
N PHE A 475 -5.67 -7.70 20.74
CA PHE A 475 -4.40 -7.49 21.44
C PHE A 475 -3.97 -8.74 22.22
N LEU A 476 -2.74 -9.19 21.99
CA LEU A 476 -2.06 -10.17 22.83
C LEU A 476 -0.92 -9.44 23.55
N GLY A 477 -1.03 -9.26 24.88
CA GLY A 477 0.11 -8.90 25.74
C GLY A 477 0.07 -7.58 26.54
N SER A 478 -1.06 -6.87 26.68
CA SER A 478 -1.09 -5.69 27.58
C SER A 478 -1.20 -6.07 29.06
N GLU A 479 -0.23 -5.68 29.89
CA GLU A 479 -0.20 -5.93 31.34
C GLU A 479 -1.27 -5.21 32.16
N THR A 480 -2.14 -4.39 31.56
CA THR A 480 -3.22 -3.68 32.24
C THR A 480 -4.54 -4.44 32.13
N SER A 481 -4.75 -5.36 33.09
CA SER A 481 -6.06 -5.86 33.56
C SER A 481 -7.18 -5.98 32.52
N THR A 482 -7.07 -6.98 31.63
CA THR A 482 -8.18 -7.90 31.30
C THR A 482 -7.74 -9.07 30.41
N HIS A 483 -6.54 -9.09 29.85
CA HIS A 483 -6.09 -10.23 29.06
C HIS A 483 -4.68 -10.65 29.47
N GLU A 484 -4.63 -11.72 30.26
CA GLU A 484 -3.41 -12.35 30.74
C GLU A 484 -2.48 -12.69 29.56
N ASN A 485 -1.35 -12.00 29.58
CA ASN A 485 -0.01 -12.47 29.22
C ASN A 485 0.02 -13.95 28.81
N SER A 486 0.00 -14.22 27.51
CA SER A 486 0.33 -15.54 27.02
C SER A 486 1.02 -15.46 25.67
N SER A 487 2.32 -15.73 25.71
CA SER A 487 3.11 -16.31 24.62
C SER A 487 2.53 -17.65 24.09
N SER A 488 1.33 -18.05 24.56
CA SER A 488 0.52 -19.19 24.13
C SER A 488 -0.89 -18.79 23.61
N GLY A 489 -1.16 -17.51 23.32
CA GLY A 489 -2.50 -16.97 23.02
C GLY A 489 -3.33 -17.65 21.93
N TYR A 490 -2.72 -18.20 20.87
CA TYR A 490 -3.45 -18.96 19.83
C TYR A 490 -3.57 -20.46 20.11
N SER A 491 -3.01 -20.96 21.21
CA SER A 491 -3.21 -22.34 21.67
C SER A 491 -4.46 -22.50 22.53
N ASN A 492 -5.08 -21.40 22.96
CA ASN A 492 -6.40 -21.45 23.57
C ASN A 492 -7.44 -21.74 22.46
N PRO A 493 -8.08 -22.92 22.47
CA PRO A 493 -9.02 -23.33 21.43
C PRO A 493 -10.27 -22.44 21.35
N ASP A 494 -10.54 -21.60 22.35
CA ASP A 494 -11.75 -20.80 22.44
C ASP A 494 -11.69 -19.46 21.67
N TYR A 495 -10.52 -19.07 21.15
CA TYR A 495 -10.40 -17.85 20.34
C TYR A 495 -10.66 -18.13 18.86
N LEU A 496 -11.89 -17.87 18.43
CA LEU A 496 -12.35 -18.06 17.06
C LEU A 496 -12.69 -16.71 16.41
N LEU A 497 -12.35 -16.56 15.13
CA LEU A 497 -12.76 -15.43 14.30
C LEU A 497 -13.22 -16.00 12.97
N ASP A 498 -14.53 -16.00 12.73
CA ASP A 498 -15.17 -16.63 11.56
C ASP A 498 -15.05 -15.82 10.27
N ILE A 499 -14.52 -14.59 10.34
CA ILE A 499 -14.19 -13.76 9.19
C ILE A 499 -12.78 -14.12 8.68
N THR A 500 -12.68 -14.49 7.40
CA THR A 500 -11.41 -14.89 6.76
C THR A 500 -10.59 -13.70 6.26
N SER A 501 -11.24 -12.78 5.54
CA SER A 501 -10.65 -11.56 4.98
C SER A 501 -11.72 -10.47 4.88
N LEU A 502 -11.30 -9.21 4.95
CA LEU A 502 -12.16 -8.04 4.71
C LEU A 502 -12.07 -7.54 3.26
N TYR A 503 -11.12 -8.08 2.47
CA TYR A 503 -10.93 -7.75 1.06
C TYR A 503 -11.30 -8.92 0.13
N HIS A 504 -10.76 -10.11 0.39
CA HIS A 504 -10.97 -11.29 -0.45
C HIS A 504 -12.23 -12.06 -0.08
N HIS A 505 -12.99 -12.47 -1.11
CA HIS A 505 -14.16 -13.35 -0.94
C HIS A 505 -13.82 -14.85 -0.94
N GLY A 506 -12.58 -15.21 -1.25
CA GLY A 506 -12.10 -16.59 -1.35
C GLY A 506 -10.60 -16.67 -1.18
N ILE A 507 -10.04 -17.88 -1.29
CA ILE A 507 -8.58 -18.07 -1.14
C ILE A 507 -7.86 -17.41 -2.33
N PRO A 508 -6.97 -16.43 -2.10
CA PRO A 508 -6.23 -15.77 -3.17
C PRO A 508 -5.31 -16.74 -3.92
N ALA A 509 -5.11 -16.49 -5.22
CA ALA A 509 -4.28 -17.35 -6.06
C ALA A 509 -2.83 -17.45 -5.55
N PHE A 510 -2.27 -16.39 -4.97
CA PHE A 510 -0.91 -16.43 -4.42
C PHE A 510 -0.78 -17.28 -3.15
N ILE A 511 -1.86 -17.51 -2.39
CA ILE A 511 -1.86 -18.41 -1.22
C ILE A 511 -1.80 -19.88 -1.67
N THR A 512 -2.47 -20.21 -2.77
CA THR A 512 -2.56 -21.59 -3.29
C THR A 512 -1.48 -21.92 -4.32
N ARG A 513 -0.71 -20.92 -4.78
CA ARG A 513 0.37 -21.08 -5.75
C ARG A 513 1.41 -22.06 -5.21
N LYS A 514 1.53 -23.22 -5.84
CA LYS A 514 2.62 -24.17 -5.60
C LYS A 514 3.86 -23.69 -6.35
N ASP A 515 4.61 -22.78 -5.75
CA ASP A 515 5.95 -22.44 -6.23
C ASP A 515 7.02 -23.34 -5.58
N SER A 516 8.28 -23.16 -5.96
CA SER A 516 9.41 -23.94 -5.47
C SER A 516 9.62 -23.87 -3.95
N TRP A 517 8.88 -23.01 -3.25
CA TRP A 517 9.02 -22.74 -1.82
C TRP A 517 7.99 -23.51 -0.96
N ASN A 518 7.12 -24.29 -1.60
CA ASN A 518 6.45 -25.51 -1.12
C ASN A 518 5.96 -25.51 0.34
N GLN A 519 5.23 -24.46 0.74
CA GLN A 519 4.44 -24.48 1.97
C GLN A 519 2.95 -24.50 1.64
N ASN A 520 2.19 -25.37 2.31
CA ASN A 520 0.74 -25.35 2.26
C ASN A 520 0.23 -24.30 3.25
N TYR A 521 0.09 -23.05 2.79
CA TYR A 521 -0.49 -21.97 3.59
C TYR A 521 -1.97 -22.25 3.89
N THR A 522 -2.41 -21.96 5.11
CA THR A 522 -3.84 -22.02 5.46
C THR A 522 -4.56 -20.79 4.95
N TRP A 523 -5.89 -20.85 4.91
CA TRP A 523 -6.73 -19.68 4.69
C TRP A 523 -7.75 -19.52 5.83
N PRO A 524 -7.73 -18.39 6.55
CA PRO A 524 -6.75 -17.31 6.46
C PRO A 524 -5.34 -17.76 6.93
N PRO A 525 -4.27 -17.03 6.56
CA PRO A 525 -2.91 -17.41 6.95
C PRO A 525 -2.52 -16.98 8.37
N ILE A 526 -3.11 -15.90 8.89
CA ILE A 526 -2.72 -15.27 10.17
C ILE A 526 -3.94 -15.11 11.08
N GLY A 527 -3.71 -15.15 12.39
CA GLY A 527 -4.70 -14.80 13.42
C GLY A 527 -5.39 -16.02 14.04
N PRO A 528 -6.55 -15.82 14.69
CA PRO A 528 -7.32 -16.93 15.31
C PRO A 528 -7.90 -17.89 14.26
N ARG A 529 -8.19 -19.12 14.67
CA ARG A 529 -8.86 -20.13 13.82
C ARG A 529 -10.30 -19.70 13.52
N LEU A 530 -10.91 -20.28 12.50
CA LEU A 530 -12.34 -20.05 12.21
C LEU A 530 -13.21 -20.90 13.13
N HIS A 531 -12.80 -22.16 13.36
CA HIS A 531 -13.48 -23.11 14.24
C HIS A 531 -12.50 -23.88 15.15
N VAL A 532 -13.00 -24.33 16.30
CA VAL A 532 -12.25 -25.17 17.27
C VAL A 532 -11.66 -26.42 16.62
N SER A 533 -12.38 -26.99 15.65
CA SER A 533 -11.98 -28.21 14.94
C SER A 533 -10.95 -27.97 13.84
N ASP A 534 -10.73 -26.71 13.43
CA ASP A 534 -9.80 -26.42 12.34
C ASP A 534 -8.36 -26.68 12.80
N PRO A 535 -7.47 -27.10 11.88
CA PRO A 535 -6.04 -27.15 12.19
C PRO A 535 -5.53 -25.75 12.56
N PRO A 536 -4.39 -25.66 13.28
CA PRO A 536 -3.70 -24.38 13.47
C PRO A 536 -3.46 -23.70 12.11
N LEU A 537 -3.69 -22.39 12.06
CA LEU A 537 -3.30 -21.59 10.90
C LEU A 537 -1.77 -21.55 10.78
N THR A 538 -1.26 -21.32 9.58
CA THR A 538 0.20 -21.30 9.33
C THR A 538 0.92 -20.19 10.07
N GLN A 539 0.24 -19.10 10.40
CA GLN A 539 0.84 -17.86 10.91
C GLN A 539 1.99 -17.38 10.01
N ASP A 540 1.80 -17.59 8.71
CA ASP A 540 2.82 -17.31 7.70
C ASP A 540 2.16 -17.06 6.35
N ILE A 541 2.87 -16.32 5.49
CA ILE A 541 2.38 -15.87 4.18
C ILE A 541 3.39 -16.16 3.06
N PRO A 542 2.93 -16.30 1.80
CA PRO A 542 3.81 -16.54 0.65
C PRO A 542 4.92 -15.50 0.49
N ALA A 543 4.68 -14.23 0.79
CA ALA A 543 5.70 -13.18 0.72
C ALA A 543 6.91 -13.48 1.64
N ARG A 544 6.67 -13.93 2.88
CA ARG A 544 7.74 -14.38 3.78
C ARG A 544 8.39 -15.67 3.29
N GLY A 545 7.61 -16.61 2.76
CA GLY A 545 8.15 -17.82 2.13
C GLY A 545 9.17 -17.48 1.04
N ARG A 546 8.81 -16.60 0.11
CA ARG A 546 9.68 -16.08 -0.96
C ARG A 546 10.88 -15.29 -0.45
N TYR A 547 10.74 -14.56 0.66
CA TYR A 547 11.89 -13.95 1.32
C TYR A 547 12.87 -15.00 1.83
N CYS A 548 12.40 -15.96 2.62
CA CYS A 548 13.27 -16.96 3.23
C CYS A 548 13.97 -17.85 2.21
N ALA A 549 13.22 -18.27 1.23
CA ALA A 549 13.68 -18.84 -0.01
C ALA A 549 14.89 -18.13 -0.66
N ALA A 550 14.75 -16.84 -0.91
CA ALA A 550 15.78 -15.99 -1.48
C ALA A 550 17.04 -15.93 -0.59
N TYR A 551 16.88 -15.99 0.73
CA TYR A 551 17.97 -15.82 1.69
C TYR A 551 18.57 -17.11 2.23
N ASN A 552 17.97 -18.28 2.03
CA ASN A 552 18.47 -19.57 2.54
C ASN A 552 19.89 -19.93 2.08
N ASN A 553 20.44 -19.26 1.07
CA ASN A 553 21.83 -19.39 0.65
C ASN A 553 22.83 -18.62 1.53
N TYR A 554 22.37 -17.79 2.47
CA TYR A 554 23.21 -17.03 3.39
C TYR A 554 23.24 -17.69 4.77
N ALA A 555 24.41 -17.69 5.43
CA ALA A 555 24.62 -18.32 6.73
C ALA A 555 23.74 -17.73 7.87
N ASP A 556 23.20 -16.53 7.69
CA ASP A 556 22.33 -15.81 8.65
C ASP A 556 20.81 -16.06 8.42
N SER A 557 20.46 -16.90 7.45
CA SER A 557 19.07 -17.15 7.05
C SER A 557 18.22 -17.84 8.12
N ALA A 558 18.82 -18.75 8.90
CA ALA A 558 18.13 -19.49 9.95
C ALA A 558 17.57 -18.56 11.05
N TYR A 559 18.27 -17.47 11.40
CA TYR A 559 17.79 -16.50 12.38
C TYR A 559 16.65 -15.64 11.81
N ARG A 560 16.82 -15.16 10.58
CA ARG A 560 15.86 -14.26 9.93
C ARG A 560 14.53 -14.95 9.58
N CYS A 561 14.56 -16.26 9.39
CA CYS A 561 13.41 -17.05 8.94
C CYS A 561 12.78 -17.96 10.00
N SER A 562 13.36 -18.11 11.19
CA SER A 562 12.88 -19.06 12.21
C SER A 562 11.58 -18.66 12.91
N GLY A 563 10.96 -17.52 12.61
CA GLY A 563 9.59 -17.20 13.02
C GLY A 563 9.38 -17.06 14.54
N ILE A 564 10.43 -17.14 15.33
CA ILE A 564 10.40 -16.88 16.76
C ILE A 564 10.69 -15.39 16.90
N PRO A 565 9.75 -14.56 17.40
CA PRO A 565 10.11 -13.25 17.93
C PRO A 565 11.22 -13.53 18.92
N ALA A 566 12.39 -12.91 18.77
CA ALA A 566 13.44 -13.04 19.77
C ALA A 566 12.79 -12.80 21.12
N SER A 567 12.61 -13.86 21.91
CA SER A 567 12.10 -13.67 23.26
C SER A 567 13.05 -12.69 23.89
N SER A 568 12.50 -11.72 24.61
CA SER A 568 13.19 -10.65 25.31
C SER A 568 14.12 -11.16 26.44
N THR A 569 14.87 -12.24 26.21
CA THR A 569 16.08 -12.54 26.96
C THR A 569 17.08 -11.49 26.55
N GLY A 570 17.13 -10.42 27.33
CA GLY A 570 17.97 -9.26 27.12
C GLY A 570 19.42 -9.66 26.85
N GLU A 571 19.84 -9.52 25.60
CA GLU A 571 21.23 -9.23 25.29
C GLU A 571 21.43 -7.73 25.42
N THR A 572 21.54 -7.26 26.66
CA THR A 572 22.38 -6.11 26.97
C THR A 572 23.82 -6.53 26.72
N GLY A 573 24.24 -6.49 25.46
CA GLY A 573 25.54 -6.99 25.02
C GLY A 573 26.10 -6.13 23.91
N ASN A 574 26.42 -4.87 24.22
CA ASN A 574 27.78 -4.35 24.06
C ASN A 574 27.86 -2.87 24.49
N SER A 575 28.66 -2.68 25.53
CA SER A 575 29.33 -1.43 25.85
C SER A 575 30.08 -0.90 24.63
N LEU A 576 29.75 0.32 24.23
CA LEU A 576 30.63 1.17 23.44
C LEU A 576 31.70 1.73 24.39
N GLU A 577 32.93 1.23 24.26
CA GLU A 577 34.12 2.09 24.27
C GLU A 577 34.38 2.59 22.84
#